data_AF-A0A6L9YWR7-F1
#
_entry.id   AF-A0A6L9YWR7-F1
#
_cell.length_a   1.000
_cell.length_b   1.000
_cell.length_c   1.000
_cell.angle_alpha   90.00
_cell.angle_beta   90.00
_cell.angle_gamma   90.00
#
_symmetry.space_group_name_H-M   'P 1'
#
loop_
_entity.id
_entity.type
_entity.pdbx_description
1 polymer ?
#
loop_
_entity_poly.entity_id
_entity_poly.type
_entity_poly.pdbx_seq_one_letter_code
_entity_poly.pdbx_strand_id
1 'polypeptide(L)'
;MIQTINTNSKISHQTSQIYTGIPEPRNSLPSISVRQPIPHDIVDNPIRVCGIATGFEGIIHLRVRDNNNTELFRNFLTVGGNGILANFSVGLPLKRVPATPQGTLEIFSISAANGTETNQVVVPIVFGHALLLRYFGFYQYTVIPGDTLFGIAQQVYGDGRFSRRILEANRHQINRPDQIYPGLVLRVPVSKF
;
A
#
# COMPACT_ATOMS: atom_id res chain seq x y z
N MET A 1 -6.91 -1.29 -57.95
CA MET A 1 -7.28 -2.50 -57.18
C MET A 1 -6.28 -2.62 -56.03
N ILE A 2 -6.63 -2.18 -54.82
CA ILE A 2 -7.42 -2.86 -53.77
C ILE A 2 -6.53 -3.75 -52.86
N GLN A 3 -6.38 -3.27 -51.62
CA GLN A 3 -6.29 -3.90 -50.27
C GLN A 3 -5.11 -4.83 -49.89
N THR A 4 -4.35 -4.53 -48.81
CA THR A 4 -4.53 -4.83 -47.35
C THR A 4 -4.00 -6.26 -47.04
N ILE A 5 -3.21 -6.59 -46.00
CA ILE A 5 -3.48 -6.49 -44.55
C ILE A 5 -2.18 -6.52 -43.71
N ASN A 6 -2.30 -5.86 -42.58
CA ASN A 6 -1.46 -5.65 -41.40
C ASN A 6 -1.30 -6.93 -40.52
N THR A 7 -0.23 -7.05 -39.72
CA THR A 7 -0.36 -7.53 -38.32
C THR A 7 0.78 -7.05 -37.42
N ASN A 8 0.39 -6.17 -36.50
CA ASN A 8 1.12 -5.58 -35.40
C ASN A 8 1.72 -6.60 -34.42
N SER A 9 3.01 -6.47 -34.10
CA SER A 9 3.59 -6.94 -32.84
C SER A 9 3.34 -5.90 -31.75
N LYS A 10 2.28 -6.07 -30.95
CA LYS A 10 2.07 -5.26 -29.74
C LYS A 10 2.72 -5.94 -28.55
N ILE A 11 3.89 -5.41 -28.15
CA ILE A 11 4.46 -5.58 -26.82
C ILE A 11 3.58 -4.77 -25.86
N SER A 12 2.88 -5.44 -24.93
CA SER A 12 2.09 -4.75 -23.91
C SER A 12 3.02 -4.22 -22.82
N HIS A 13 3.34 -2.93 -22.86
CA HIS A 13 3.94 -2.24 -21.73
C HIS A 13 2.89 -2.08 -20.62
N GLN A 14 3.05 -2.81 -19.51
CA GLN A 14 2.33 -2.55 -18.27
C GLN A 14 2.70 -1.16 -17.77
N THR A 15 1.73 -0.25 -17.77
CA THR A 15 1.91 1.13 -17.31
C THR A 15 1.53 1.20 -15.84
N SER A 16 2.52 1.41 -14.96
CA SER A 16 2.29 1.80 -13.57
C SER A 16 1.55 3.14 -13.53
N GLN A 17 0.31 3.17 -13.05
CA GLN A 17 -0.46 4.41 -12.98
C GLN A 17 -0.07 5.22 -11.74
N ILE A 18 0.58 6.37 -11.97
CA ILE A 18 0.85 7.42 -10.97
C ILE A 18 -0.38 8.33 -10.89
N TYR A 19 -0.88 8.59 -9.67
CA TYR A 19 -2.04 9.45 -9.42
C TYR A 19 -1.66 10.94 -9.54
N THR A 20 -2.14 11.63 -10.57
CA THR A 20 -2.18 13.10 -10.64
C THR A 20 -3.58 13.53 -11.11
N GLY A 21 -4.08 14.66 -10.61
CA GLY A 21 -5.50 15.01 -10.50
C GLY A 21 -6.35 15.06 -11.78
N ILE A 22 -7.67 14.94 -11.54
CA ILE A 22 -8.82 14.85 -12.47
C ILE A 22 -8.79 13.60 -13.37
N PRO A 23 -9.52 12.53 -13.03
CA PRO A 23 -9.59 11.35 -13.88
C PRO A 23 -10.41 11.66 -15.13
N GLU A 24 -9.78 11.50 -16.30
CA GLU A 24 -10.47 11.28 -17.58
C GLU A 24 -11.64 10.28 -17.41
N PRO A 25 -12.76 10.43 -18.13
CA PRO A 25 -13.85 9.47 -18.06
C PRO A 25 -13.32 8.09 -18.42
N ARG A 26 -13.19 7.22 -17.40
CA ARG A 26 -12.72 5.85 -17.59
C ARG A 26 -13.78 5.08 -18.38
N ASN A 27 -13.47 4.76 -19.63
CA ASN A 27 -14.31 3.93 -20.50
C ASN A 27 -14.64 2.54 -19.92
N SER A 28 -13.90 2.09 -18.89
CA SER A 28 -14.23 0.92 -18.07
C SER A 28 -13.60 1.01 -16.68
N LEU A 29 -14.25 0.41 -15.67
CA LEU A 29 -13.66 0.27 -14.33
C LEU A 29 -12.68 -0.91 -14.31
N PRO A 30 -11.57 -0.82 -13.56
CA PRO A 30 -10.64 -1.95 -13.41
C PRO A 30 -11.32 -3.11 -12.67
N SER A 31 -10.93 -4.34 -12.99
CA SER A 31 -11.48 -5.55 -12.34
C SER A 31 -11.22 -5.58 -10.84
N ILE A 32 -10.16 -4.93 -10.35
CA ILE A 32 -9.84 -4.81 -8.93
C ILE A 32 -9.51 -3.34 -8.65
N SER A 33 -10.17 -2.76 -7.65
CA SER A 33 -9.92 -1.41 -7.15
C SER A 33 -9.87 -1.43 -5.62
N VAL A 34 -8.69 -1.13 -5.07
CA VAL A 34 -8.47 -0.99 -3.63
C VAL A 34 -8.78 0.45 -3.24
N ARG A 35 -9.63 0.63 -2.22
CA ARG A 35 -10.01 1.94 -1.68
C ARG A 35 -9.30 2.23 -0.36
N GLN A 36 -8.99 1.19 0.41
CA GLN A 36 -8.18 1.26 1.61
C GLN A 36 -7.37 -0.05 1.75
N PRO A 37 -6.09 0.01 2.19
CA PRO A 37 -5.27 1.21 2.36
C PRO A 37 -4.99 1.92 1.02
N ILE A 38 -4.69 3.22 1.08
CA ILE A 38 -4.05 3.93 -0.04
C ILE A 38 -2.53 3.78 0.03
N PRO A 39 -1.79 4.02 -1.07
CA PRO A 39 -0.34 3.95 -1.07
C PRO A 39 0.30 4.74 0.08
N HIS A 40 1.20 4.08 0.80
CA HIS A 40 1.98 4.56 1.94
C HIS A 40 1.21 4.80 3.24
N ASP A 41 -0.05 4.37 3.36
CA ASP A 41 -0.74 4.36 4.65
C ASP A 41 0.03 3.54 5.70
N ILE A 42 -0.02 4.01 6.94
CA ILE A 42 0.44 3.24 8.09
C ILE A 42 -0.73 2.33 8.53
N VAL A 43 -0.54 1.02 8.44
CA VAL A 43 -1.59 0.03 8.67
C VAL A 43 -1.50 -0.60 10.06
N ASP A 44 -2.67 -0.91 10.61
CA ASP A 44 -2.82 -1.69 11.84
C ASP A 44 -2.59 -3.18 11.61
N ASN A 45 -2.64 -3.95 12.71
CA ASN A 45 -2.84 -5.39 12.68
C ASN A 45 -4.14 -5.74 13.43
N PRO A 46 -5.17 -6.32 12.78
CA PRO A 46 -5.22 -6.75 11.38
C PRO A 46 -5.20 -5.59 10.38
N ILE A 47 -4.62 -5.81 9.20
CA ILE A 47 -4.67 -4.86 8.09
C ILE A 47 -6.10 -4.83 7.56
N ARG A 48 -6.75 -3.66 7.59
CA ARG A 48 -8.10 -3.48 7.06
C ARG A 48 -8.02 -3.13 5.57
N VAL A 49 -8.68 -3.92 4.75
CA VAL A 49 -8.69 -3.76 3.30
C VAL A 49 -10.11 -3.68 2.80
N CYS A 50 -10.43 -2.66 2.00
CA CYS A 50 -11.71 -2.56 1.33
C CYS A 50 -11.57 -2.06 -0.11
N GLY A 51 -12.56 -2.37 -0.93
CA GLY A 51 -12.53 -2.02 -2.34
C GLY A 51 -13.73 -2.53 -3.10
N ILE A 52 -13.61 -2.48 -4.43
CA ILE A 52 -14.53 -3.08 -5.38
C ILE A 52 -13.73 -4.04 -6.25
N ALA A 53 -14.24 -5.25 -6.45
CA ALA A 53 -13.59 -6.22 -7.31
C ALA A 53 -14.57 -7.14 -8.04
N THR A 54 -14.08 -7.72 -9.12
CA THR A 54 -14.59 -8.91 -9.79
C THR A 54 -13.41 -9.81 -10.13
N GLY A 55 -13.53 -11.10 -9.82
CA GLY A 55 -12.52 -12.10 -10.12
C GLY A 55 -12.96 -13.06 -11.23
N PHE A 56 -12.01 -13.84 -11.75
CA PHE A 56 -12.36 -15.08 -12.43
C PHE A 56 -13.08 -16.00 -11.43
N GLU A 57 -14.21 -16.58 -11.83
CA GLU A 57 -15.12 -17.35 -10.93
C GLU A 57 -15.56 -16.58 -9.67
N GLY A 58 -15.47 -15.24 -9.69
CA GLY A 58 -15.77 -14.42 -8.51
C GLY A 58 -14.73 -14.56 -7.40
N ILE A 59 -13.48 -14.92 -7.69
CA ILE A 59 -12.41 -15.07 -6.69
C ILE A 59 -11.30 -14.05 -6.91
N ILE A 60 -10.88 -13.38 -5.84
CA ILE A 60 -9.62 -12.63 -5.78
C ILE A 60 -8.70 -13.21 -4.70
N HIS A 61 -7.41 -13.07 -4.90
CA HIS A 61 -6.37 -13.45 -3.95
C HIS A 61 -5.76 -12.21 -3.34
N LEU A 62 -5.38 -12.32 -2.07
CA LEU A 62 -4.69 -11.29 -1.31
C LEU A 62 -3.39 -11.85 -0.78
N ARG A 63 -2.33 -11.05 -0.86
CA ARG A 63 -1.01 -11.36 -0.32
C ARG A 63 -0.44 -10.13 0.36
N VAL A 64 0.22 -10.33 1.50
CA VAL A 64 0.98 -9.29 2.18
C VAL A 64 2.43 -9.72 2.26
N ARG A 65 3.34 -8.83 1.83
CA ARG A 65 4.79 -9.03 1.93
C ARG A 65 5.47 -7.91 2.68
N ASP A 66 6.56 -8.23 3.36
CA ASP A 66 7.50 -7.21 3.82
C ASP A 66 8.48 -6.80 2.71
N ASN A 67 9.32 -5.80 2.96
CA ASN A 67 10.26 -5.25 1.97
C ASN A 67 11.43 -6.22 1.66
N ASN A 68 11.56 -7.32 2.41
CA ASN A 68 12.47 -8.42 2.07
C ASN A 68 11.79 -9.47 1.17
N ASN A 69 10.59 -9.17 0.64
CA ASN A 69 9.73 -10.08 -0.11
C ASN A 69 9.23 -11.29 0.69
N THR A 70 9.31 -11.25 2.02
CA THR A 70 8.78 -12.33 2.87
C THR A 70 7.27 -12.29 2.85
N GLU A 71 6.63 -13.38 2.44
CA GLU A 71 5.17 -13.50 2.55
C GLU A 71 4.76 -13.62 4.03
N LEU A 72 3.97 -12.65 4.48
CA LEU A 72 3.48 -12.56 5.85
C LEU A 72 2.06 -13.11 5.99
N PHE A 73 1.29 -13.01 4.91
CA PHE A 73 -0.11 -13.42 4.86
C PHE A 73 -0.53 -13.72 3.42
N ARG A 74 -1.41 -14.70 3.26
CA ARG A 74 -2.11 -15.01 2.01
C ARG A 74 -3.52 -15.48 2.31
N ASN A 75 -4.49 -15.01 1.53
CA ASN A 75 -5.88 -15.45 1.60
C ASN A 75 -6.55 -15.27 0.23
N PHE A 76 -7.80 -15.70 0.11
CA PHE A 76 -8.68 -15.40 -1.02
C PHE A 76 -10.04 -14.94 -0.51
N LEU A 77 -10.77 -14.26 -1.39
CA LEU A 77 -12.15 -13.81 -1.14
C LEU A 77 -13.01 -14.15 -2.34
N THR A 78 -14.25 -14.55 -2.06
CA THR A 78 -15.31 -14.58 -3.07
C THR A 78 -15.94 -13.18 -3.15
N VAL A 79 -15.84 -12.53 -4.31
CA VAL A 79 -16.37 -11.19 -4.59
C VAL A 79 -16.66 -11.02 -6.08
N GLY A 80 -17.84 -10.44 -6.38
CA GLY A 80 -18.25 -10.17 -7.76
C GLY A 80 -18.41 -11.44 -8.59
N GLY A 81 -18.01 -11.40 -9.86
CA GLY A 81 -18.05 -12.52 -10.80
C GLY A 81 -19.03 -12.28 -11.95
N ASN A 82 -18.82 -12.95 -13.09
CA ASN A 82 -19.65 -12.81 -14.31
C ASN A 82 -19.87 -11.35 -14.75
N GLY A 83 -18.84 -10.51 -14.62
CA GLY A 83 -18.89 -9.08 -14.95
C GLY A 83 -19.49 -8.18 -13.86
N ILE A 84 -19.99 -8.75 -12.76
CA ILE A 84 -20.49 -7.99 -11.61
C ILE A 84 -19.30 -7.57 -10.75
N LEU A 85 -19.12 -6.26 -10.60
CA LEU A 85 -18.22 -5.66 -9.61
C LEU A 85 -18.93 -5.54 -8.26
N ALA A 86 -18.39 -6.14 -7.21
CA ALA A 86 -18.96 -6.08 -5.86
C ALA A 86 -18.00 -5.45 -4.85
N ASN A 87 -18.57 -4.85 -3.81
CA ASN A 87 -17.79 -4.33 -2.69
C ASN A 87 -17.22 -5.48 -1.86
N PHE A 88 -16.02 -5.30 -1.30
CA PHE A 88 -15.47 -6.17 -0.28
C PHE A 88 -14.85 -5.37 0.86
N SER A 89 -14.81 -5.98 2.04
CA SER A 89 -14.10 -5.49 3.22
C SER A 89 -13.60 -6.68 4.04
N VAL A 90 -12.31 -6.71 4.35
CA VAL A 90 -11.65 -7.83 5.05
C VAL A 90 -10.59 -7.32 6.02
N GLY A 91 -10.39 -8.04 7.12
CA GLY A 91 -9.22 -7.89 7.99
C GLY A 91 -8.19 -8.98 7.73
N LEU A 92 -6.91 -8.60 7.60
CA LEU A 92 -5.79 -9.52 7.40
C LEU A 92 -4.93 -9.59 8.68
N PRO A 93 -5.19 -10.53 9.59
CA PRO A 93 -4.42 -10.67 10.82
C PRO A 93 -3.03 -11.25 10.51
N LEU A 94 -1.99 -10.45 10.73
CA LEU A 94 -0.60 -10.90 10.63
C LEU A 94 -0.24 -11.70 11.88
N LYS A 95 0.32 -12.91 11.68
CA LYS A 95 0.72 -13.82 12.77
C LYS A 95 2.00 -13.40 13.49
N ARG A 96 2.80 -12.54 12.88
CA ARG A 96 4.09 -12.07 13.39
C ARG A 96 4.31 -10.61 13.03
N VAL A 97 5.16 -9.93 13.80
CA VAL A 97 5.62 -8.58 13.47
C VAL A 97 6.51 -8.65 12.22
N PRO A 98 6.24 -7.84 11.18
CA PRO A 98 7.08 -7.77 9.98
C PRO A 98 8.53 -7.39 10.32
N ALA A 99 9.50 -7.95 9.58
CA ALA A 99 10.92 -7.66 9.80
C ALA A 99 11.32 -6.24 9.35
N THR A 100 10.58 -5.68 8.39
CA THR A 100 10.74 -4.31 7.91
C THR A 100 9.44 -3.53 8.11
N PRO A 101 9.50 -2.23 8.42
CA PRO A 101 8.29 -1.40 8.49
C PRO A 101 7.60 -1.24 7.14
N GLN A 102 8.30 -1.40 6.03
CA GLN A 102 7.76 -1.26 4.68
C GLN A 102 7.34 -2.62 4.14
N GLY A 103 6.33 -2.60 3.27
CA GLY A 103 5.85 -3.80 2.59
C GLY A 103 4.81 -3.48 1.54
N THR A 104 4.16 -4.53 1.04
CA THR A 104 3.12 -4.45 0.02
C THR A 104 1.89 -5.24 0.44
N LEU A 105 0.73 -4.66 0.16
CA LEU A 105 -0.52 -5.39 0.00
C LEU A 105 -0.73 -5.63 -1.49
N GLU A 106 -0.94 -6.88 -1.87
CA GLU A 106 -1.12 -7.29 -3.26
C GLU A 106 -2.47 -7.99 -3.40
N ILE A 107 -3.26 -7.58 -4.40
CA ILE A 107 -4.55 -8.21 -4.71
C ILE A 107 -4.56 -8.55 -6.19
N PHE A 108 -4.90 -9.78 -6.54
CA PHE A 108 -4.79 -10.28 -7.91
C PHE A 108 -5.81 -11.39 -8.18
N SER A 109 -6.05 -11.65 -9.46
CA SER A 109 -6.76 -12.84 -9.93
C SER A 109 -5.76 -13.90 -10.39
N ILE A 110 -6.17 -15.17 -10.37
CA ILE A 110 -5.41 -16.26 -10.98
C ILE A 110 -6.09 -16.64 -12.29
N SER A 111 -5.31 -16.71 -13.37
CA SER A 111 -5.78 -17.16 -14.68
C SER A 111 -6.03 -18.67 -14.66
N ALA A 112 -7.23 -19.12 -15.04
CA ALA A 112 -7.54 -20.55 -15.16
C ALA A 112 -6.76 -21.26 -16.27
N ALA A 113 -6.29 -20.52 -17.28
CA ALA A 113 -5.59 -21.12 -18.42
C ALA A 113 -4.19 -21.62 -18.04
N ASN A 114 -3.51 -20.94 -17.12
CA ASN A 114 -2.07 -21.15 -16.88
C ASN A 114 -1.62 -20.85 -15.44
N GLY A 115 -2.54 -20.52 -14.52
CA GLY A 115 -2.23 -20.25 -13.12
C GLY A 115 -1.49 -18.94 -12.85
N THR A 116 -1.28 -18.07 -13.85
CA THR A 116 -0.54 -16.82 -13.65
C THR A 116 -1.36 -15.78 -12.90
N GLU A 117 -0.70 -14.96 -12.08
CA GLU A 117 -1.30 -13.79 -11.44
C GLU A 117 -1.64 -12.72 -12.49
N THR A 118 -2.85 -12.19 -12.45
CA THR A 118 -3.39 -11.21 -13.40
C THR A 118 -4.15 -10.12 -12.66
N ASN A 119 -4.37 -8.97 -13.33
CA ASN A 119 -5.08 -7.82 -12.74
C ASN A 119 -4.52 -7.38 -11.37
N GLN A 120 -3.21 -7.55 -11.19
CA GLN A 120 -2.57 -7.33 -9.89
C GLN A 120 -2.59 -5.84 -9.54
N VAL A 121 -3.05 -5.54 -8.33
CA VAL A 121 -2.93 -4.25 -7.68
C VAL A 121 -1.94 -4.38 -6.54
N VAL A 122 -0.93 -3.52 -6.52
CA VAL A 122 0.10 -3.46 -5.48
C VAL A 122 -0.03 -2.13 -4.74
N VAL A 123 -0.31 -2.18 -3.45
CA VAL A 123 -0.38 -1.03 -2.56
C VAL A 123 0.81 -1.05 -1.63
N PRO A 124 1.78 -0.12 -1.76
CA PRO A 124 2.86 0.00 -0.78
C PRO A 124 2.26 0.44 0.55
N ILE A 125 2.68 -0.19 1.65
CA ILE A 125 2.15 0.07 3.00
C ILE A 125 3.28 0.20 4.01
N VAL A 126 2.97 0.80 5.16
CA VAL A 126 3.87 0.87 6.31
C VAL A 126 3.23 0.13 7.49
N PHE A 127 3.85 -0.92 8.01
CA PHE A 127 3.33 -1.68 9.14
C PHE A 127 3.53 -0.91 10.46
N GLY A 128 2.44 -0.44 11.05
CA GLY A 128 2.48 0.30 12.32
C GLY A 128 3.16 -0.50 13.44
N HIS A 129 2.83 -1.79 13.56
CA HIS A 129 3.42 -2.67 14.59
C HIS A 129 4.93 -2.91 14.44
N ALA A 130 5.49 -2.71 13.24
CA ALA A 130 6.94 -2.76 13.02
C ALA A 130 7.64 -1.43 13.36
N LEU A 131 6.91 -0.30 13.36
CA LEU A 131 7.40 0.98 13.88
C LEU A 131 7.38 1.00 15.41
N LEU A 132 6.26 0.54 15.98
CA LEU A 132 5.97 0.53 17.42
C LEU A 132 5.17 -0.73 17.77
N LEU A 133 5.66 -1.56 18.70
CA LEU A 133 5.00 -2.82 19.05
C LEU A 133 3.52 -2.63 19.45
N ARG A 134 3.18 -1.55 20.13
CA ARG A 134 1.82 -1.18 20.57
C ARG A 134 1.24 -0.03 19.76
N TYR A 135 1.57 0.04 18.47
CA TYR A 135 1.11 1.09 17.57
C TYR A 135 -0.40 1.29 17.67
N PHE A 136 -0.81 2.55 17.80
CA PHE A 136 -2.20 2.97 17.88
C PHE A 136 -2.60 3.88 16.71
N GLY A 137 -1.66 4.69 16.23
CA GLY A 137 -1.91 5.69 15.20
C GLY A 137 -0.71 6.61 15.04
N PHE A 138 -0.92 7.76 14.41
CA PHE A 138 0.06 8.83 14.32
C PHE A 138 -0.66 10.17 14.47
N TYR A 139 0.05 11.19 14.95
CA TYR A 139 -0.39 12.57 14.78
C TYR A 139 0.49 13.25 13.72
N GLN A 140 0.00 14.35 13.19
CA GLN A 140 0.71 15.19 12.23
C GLN A 140 1.55 16.23 12.97
N TYR A 141 2.85 16.25 12.70
CA TYR A 141 3.78 17.22 13.27
C TYR A 141 4.29 18.15 12.16
N THR A 142 4.08 19.46 12.31
CA THR A 142 4.64 20.44 11.36
C THR A 142 6.02 20.85 11.85
N VAL A 143 7.03 20.58 11.04
CA VAL A 143 8.42 20.92 11.32
C VAL A 143 8.58 22.44 11.47
N ILE A 144 9.33 22.89 12.47
CA ILE A 144 9.67 24.29 12.73
C ILE A 144 11.18 24.56 12.56
N PRO A 145 11.61 25.82 12.45
CA PRO A 145 13.03 26.15 12.37
C PRO A 145 13.82 25.60 13.57
N GLY A 146 14.90 24.87 13.27
CA GLY A 146 15.78 24.26 14.28
C GLY A 146 15.48 22.79 14.60
N ASP A 147 14.39 22.24 14.08
CA ASP A 147 14.04 20.83 14.29
C ASP A 147 15.02 19.87 13.63
N THR A 148 15.19 18.73 14.29
CA THR A 148 15.80 17.52 13.73
C THR A 148 14.89 16.33 14.03
N LEU A 149 14.93 15.26 13.24
CA LEU A 149 14.18 14.03 13.58
C LEU A 149 14.56 13.48 14.96
N PHE A 150 15.81 13.66 15.38
CA PHE A 150 16.28 13.27 16.72
C PHE A 150 15.62 14.12 17.80
N GLY A 151 15.59 15.44 17.64
CA GLY A 151 14.95 16.37 18.58
C GLY A 151 13.45 16.10 18.72
N ILE A 152 12.76 15.90 17.59
CA ILE A 152 11.34 15.54 17.58
C ILE A 152 11.13 14.20 18.30
N ALA A 153 11.93 13.18 18.00
CA ALA A 153 11.83 11.89 18.69
C ALA A 153 12.12 11.99 20.20
N GLN A 154 13.08 12.83 20.61
CA GLN A 154 13.38 13.09 22.02
C GLN A 154 12.18 13.72 22.73
N GLN A 155 11.54 14.69 22.12
CA GLN A 155 10.35 15.36 22.67
C GLN A 155 9.16 14.40 22.79
N VAL A 156 8.99 13.51 21.81
CA VAL A 156 7.77 12.72 21.66
C VAL A 156 7.86 11.36 22.34
N TYR A 157 9.01 10.69 22.17
CA TYR A 157 9.25 9.36 22.69
C TYR A 157 10.08 9.36 23.97
N GLY A 158 10.60 10.52 24.39
CA GLY A 158 11.57 10.61 25.48
C GLY A 158 12.98 10.13 25.10
N ASP A 159 13.20 9.74 23.85
CA ASP A 159 14.47 9.20 23.37
C ASP A 159 14.66 9.45 21.87
N GLY A 160 15.59 10.34 21.53
CA GLY A 160 15.91 10.72 20.16
C GLY A 160 16.41 9.56 19.28
N ARG A 161 16.88 8.45 19.87
CA ARG A 161 17.27 7.24 19.13
C ARG A 161 16.09 6.62 18.37
N PHE A 162 14.86 6.95 18.76
CA PHE A 162 13.65 6.54 18.05
C PHE A 162 13.31 7.39 16.81
N SER A 163 14.15 8.36 16.44
CA SER A 163 14.03 9.14 15.20
C SER A 163 13.86 8.29 13.94
N ARG A 164 14.45 7.09 13.91
CA ARG A 164 14.25 6.14 12.81
C ARG A 164 12.77 5.79 12.60
N ARG A 165 11.94 5.71 13.66
CA ARG A 165 10.50 5.44 13.53
C ARG A 165 9.78 6.53 12.74
N ILE A 166 10.16 7.80 12.97
CA ILE A 166 9.61 8.95 12.24
C ILE A 166 10.08 8.91 10.79
N LEU A 167 11.36 8.63 10.53
CA LEU A 167 11.87 8.48 9.16
C LEU A 167 11.12 7.37 8.41
N GLU A 168 10.97 6.19 9.02
CA GLU A 168 10.31 5.05 8.38
C GLU A 168 8.81 5.31 8.11
N ALA A 169 8.14 6.00 9.03
CA ALA A 169 6.77 6.46 8.84
C ALA A 169 6.62 7.47 7.69
N ASN A 170 7.70 8.11 7.23
CA ASN A 170 7.66 9.20 6.24
C ASN A 170 8.50 8.93 4.98
N ARG A 171 8.90 7.68 4.70
CA ARG A 171 9.72 7.31 3.52
C ARG A 171 9.20 7.78 2.16
N HIS A 172 7.89 7.92 2.02
CA HIS A 172 7.26 8.50 0.82
C HIS A 172 7.59 9.99 0.57
N GLN A 173 8.03 10.73 1.59
CA GLN A 173 8.37 12.16 1.54
C GLN A 173 9.85 12.42 1.77
N ILE A 174 10.50 11.63 2.63
CA ILE A 174 11.91 11.81 3.02
C ILE A 174 12.68 10.49 3.03
N ASN A 175 13.87 10.51 2.42
CA ASN A 175 14.76 9.34 2.34
C ASN A 175 15.92 9.39 3.35
N ARG A 176 16.25 10.58 3.86
CA ARG A 176 17.33 10.78 4.83
C ARG A 176 16.85 11.66 5.98
N PRO A 177 17.42 11.50 7.20
CA PRO A 177 16.98 12.25 8.38
C PRO A 177 17.11 13.78 8.27
N ASP A 178 18.05 14.25 7.46
CA ASP A 178 18.40 15.66 7.28
C ASP A 178 17.58 16.36 6.17
N GLN A 179 16.60 15.69 5.58
CA GLN A 179 15.76 16.24 4.52
C GLN A 179 14.49 16.96 5.02
N ILE A 180 14.36 17.16 6.33
CA ILE A 180 13.23 17.90 6.89
C ILE A 180 13.48 19.40 6.79
N TYR A 181 12.41 20.18 6.61
CA TYR A 181 12.44 21.63 6.50
C TYR A 181 11.19 22.24 7.15
N PRO A 182 11.25 23.50 7.61
CA PRO A 182 10.11 24.17 8.22
C PRO A 182 8.86 24.12 7.32
N GLY A 183 7.72 23.73 7.89
CA GLY A 183 6.45 23.55 7.18
C GLY A 183 6.21 22.12 6.66
N LEU A 184 7.20 21.24 6.64
CA LEU A 184 6.99 19.83 6.31
C LEU A 184 6.11 19.15 7.38
N VAL A 185 5.07 18.43 6.94
CA VAL A 185 4.18 17.69 7.84
C VAL A 185 4.62 16.23 7.92
N LEU A 186 5.09 15.82 9.09
CA LEU A 186 5.52 14.47 9.39
C LEU A 186 4.42 13.66 10.08
N ARG A 187 4.31 12.39 9.72
CA ARG A 187 3.56 11.39 10.50
C ARG A 187 4.43 10.93 11.66
N VAL A 188 3.99 11.16 12.89
CA VAL A 188 4.71 10.73 14.10
C VAL A 188 3.94 9.60 14.78
N PRO A 189 4.38 8.33 14.65
CA PRO A 189 3.70 7.18 15.24
C PRO A 189 3.56 7.28 16.75
N VAL A 190 2.47 6.76 17.32
CA VAL A 190 2.23 6.70 18.78
C VAL A 190 1.75 5.33 19.21
N SER A 191 2.03 4.97 20.46
CA SER A 191 1.58 3.72 21.07
C SER A 191 0.44 3.94 22.06
N LYS A 192 -0.42 2.93 22.24
CA LYS A 192 -1.38 2.89 23.35
C LYS A 192 -0.67 2.41 24.63
N PHE A 193 -0.83 3.14 25.74
CA PHE A 193 -0.27 2.79 27.05
C PHE A 193 -0.71 1.41 27.53
#